data_AF-A0A3G2R7J8-F1
#
_entry.id   AF-A0A3G2R7J8-F1
#
_cell.length_a   1.000
_cell.length_b   1.000
_cell.length_c   1.000
_cell.angle_alpha   90.00
_cell.angle_beta   90.00
_cell.angle_gamma   90.00
#
_symmetry.space_group_name_H-M   'P 1'
#
loop_
_entity.id
_entity.type
_entity.pdbx_description
1 polymer ?
#
loop_
_entity_poly.entity_id
_entity_poly.type
_entity_poly.pdbx_seq_one_letter_code
_entity_poly.pdbx_strand_id
1 'polypeptide(L)' 'MSVKSKFYEQRCQRAVKALIKNGFDAIYVPTREEAAKRAVELVPEKSSVGVGGSVTIHELGIVDALF' A
#
# COMPACT_ATOMS: atom_id res chain seq x y z
N MET A 1 -20.30 -4.56 -7.85
CA MET A 1 -18.89 -4.76 -8.28
C MET A 1 -18.82 -4.73 -9.80
N SER A 2 -17.93 -3.93 -10.38
CA SER A 2 -17.77 -3.81 -11.84
C SER A 2 -16.87 -4.93 -12.37
N VAL A 3 -17.08 -5.37 -13.62
CA VAL A 3 -16.18 -6.34 -14.29
C VAL A 3 -14.73 -5.84 -14.26
N LYS A 4 -14.54 -4.52 -14.43
CA LYS A 4 -13.24 -3.86 -14.39
C LYS A 4 -12.55 -4.03 -13.02
N SER A 5 -13.27 -3.82 -11.91
CA SER A 5 -12.67 -3.93 -10.57
C SER A 5 -12.23 -5.36 -10.27
N LYS A 6 -13.04 -6.36 -10.64
CA LYS A 6 -12.71 -7.77 -10.44
C LYS A 6 -11.48 -8.21 -11.25
N PHE A 7 -11.30 -7.68 -12.45
CA PHE A 7 -10.11 -7.93 -13.26
C PHE A 7 -8.83 -7.39 -12.60
N TYR A 8 -8.87 -6.14 -12.10
CA TYR A 8 -7.71 -5.54 -11.42
C TYR A 8 -7.41 -6.22 -10.09
N GLU A 9 -8.44 -6.56 -9.32
CA GLU A 9 -8.29 -7.31 -8.07
C GLU A 9 -7.49 -8.61 -8.26
N GLN A 10 -7.84 -9.41 -9.29
CA GLN A 10 -7.13 -10.64 -9.60
C GLN A 10 -5.66 -10.40 -9.98
N ARG A 11 -5.36 -9.32 -10.70
CA ARG A 11 -3.97 -8.94 -11.03
C ARG A 11 -3.20 -8.51 -9.79
N CYS A 12 -3.80 -7.70 -8.92
CA CYS A 12 -3.19 -7.28 -7.66
C CYS A 12 -2.92 -8.47 -6.74
N GLN A 13 -3.85 -9.43 -6.62
CA GLN A 13 -3.61 -10.64 -5.83
C GLN A 13 -2.46 -11.49 -6.38
N ARG A 14 -2.30 -11.58 -7.69
CA ARG A 14 -1.12 -12.25 -8.30
C ARG A 14 0.17 -11.52 -7.96
N ALA A 15 0.16 -10.18 -8.01
CA ALA A 15 1.32 -9.38 -7.62
C ALA A 15 1.68 -9.58 -6.14
N VAL A 16 0.70 -9.57 -5.24
CA VAL A 16 0.91 -9.86 -3.81
C VAL A 16 1.55 -11.23 -3.60
N LYS A 17 1.03 -12.29 -4.24
CA LYS A 17 1.62 -13.63 -4.15
C LYS A 17 3.06 -13.68 -4.65
N ALA A 18 3.37 -12.95 -5.72
CA ALA A 18 4.73 -12.86 -6.24
C ALA A 18 5.66 -12.11 -5.28
N LEU A 19 5.21 -11.00 -4.67
CA LEU A 19 5.97 -10.24 -3.68
C LEU A 19 6.27 -11.11 -2.44
N ILE A 20 5.26 -11.79 -1.91
CA ILE A 20 5.42 -12.73 -0.78
C ILE A 20 6.42 -13.83 -1.11
N LYS A 21 6.35 -14.41 -2.32
CA LYS A 21 7.32 -15.42 -2.77
C LYS A 21 8.77 -14.90 -2.79
N ASN A 22 8.96 -13.60 -3.01
CA ASN A 22 10.28 -12.95 -3.02
C ASN A 22 10.70 -12.41 -1.63
N GLY A 23 9.98 -12.78 -0.56
CA GLY A 23 10.33 -12.41 0.81
C GLY A 23 9.82 -11.04 1.27
N PHE A 24 8.89 -10.43 0.53
CA PHE A 24 8.26 -9.18 0.94
C PHE A 24 6.92 -9.43 1.64
N ASP A 25 6.63 -8.68 2.69
CA ASP A 25 5.27 -8.59 3.22
C ASP A 25 4.43 -7.66 2.34
N ALA A 26 3.38 -8.21 1.72
CA ALA A 26 2.52 -7.49 0.79
C ALA A 26 1.05 -7.74 1.11
N ILE A 27 0.25 -6.68 1.06
CA ILE A 27 -1.19 -6.70 1.32
C ILE A 27 -1.90 -5.97 0.18
N TYR A 28 -3.00 -6.53 -0.30
CA TYR A 28 -3.89 -5.83 -1.23
C TYR A 28 -5.05 -5.19 -0.47
N VAL A 29 -5.35 -3.95 -0.83
CA VAL A 29 -6.54 -3.21 -0.38
C VAL A 29 -7.24 -2.59 -1.59
N PRO A 30 -8.58 -2.56 -1.63
CA PRO A 30 -9.32 -2.15 -2.82
C PRO A 30 -9.36 -0.63 -3.05
N THR A 31 -9.11 0.18 -2.02
CA THR A 31 -9.23 1.65 -2.11
C THR A 31 -7.95 2.39 -1.74
N ARG A 32 -7.85 3.64 -2.21
CA ARG A 32 -6.71 4.53 -1.95
C ARG A 32 -6.62 4.87 -0.46
N GLU A 33 -7.77 5.13 0.15
CA GLU A 33 -7.93 5.56 1.53
C GLU A 33 -7.50 4.43 2.49
N GLU A 34 -7.91 3.19 2.20
CA GLU A 34 -7.47 2.03 2.97
C GLU A 34 -5.97 1.77 2.82
N ALA A 35 -5.39 2.02 1.64
CA ALA A 35 -3.94 1.88 1.43
C ALA A 35 -3.15 2.87 2.29
N ALA A 36 -3.54 4.14 2.30
CA ALA A 36 -2.89 5.16 3.11
C ALA A 36 -3.01 4.84 4.60
N LYS A 37 -4.23 4.52 5.07
CA LYS A 37 -4.48 4.17 6.47
C LYS A 37 -3.65 2.95 6.90
N ARG A 38 -3.67 1.88 6.11
CA ARG A 38 -2.95 0.65 6.45
C ARG A 38 -1.44 0.85 6.46
N ALA A 39 -0.91 1.66 5.55
CA ALA A 39 0.51 1.99 5.52
C ALA A 39 0.96 2.69 6.80
N VAL A 40 0.18 3.67 7.29
CA VAL A 40 0.48 4.38 8.55
C VAL A 40 0.36 3.45 9.76
N GLU A 41 -0.67 2.59 9.83
CA GLU A 41 -0.84 1.61 10.91
C GLU A 41 0.30 0.61 11.05
N LEU A 42 1.01 0.32 9.95
CA LEU A 42 2.13 -0.61 9.95
C LEU A 42 3.42 0.00 10.50
N VAL A 43 3.51 1.33 10.61
CA VAL A 43 4.67 2.01 11.16
C VAL A 43 4.65 1.91 12.69
N PRO A 44 5.66 1.32 13.35
CA PRO A 44 5.68 1.24 14.81
C PRO A 44 5.82 2.61 15.46
N GLU A 45 5.18 2.80 16.62
CA GLU A 45 5.31 4.02 17.40
C GLU A 45 6.79 4.34 17.71
N LYS A 46 7.15 5.63 17.65
CA LYS A 46 8.52 6.16 17.87
C LYS A 46 9.57 5.71 16.84
N SER A 47 9.15 5.16 15.70
CA SER A 47 10.07 4.90 14.59
C SER A 47 10.44 6.20 13.87
N SER A 48 11.71 6.32 13.47
CA SER A 48 12.12 7.37 12.52
C SER A 48 11.76 6.93 11.11
N VAL A 49 10.88 7.67 10.43
CA VAL A 49 10.46 7.35 9.05
C VAL A 49 11.25 8.21 8.06
N GLY A 50 12.04 7.55 7.21
CA GLY A 50 12.68 8.19 6.07
C GLY A 50 11.72 8.22 4.87
N VAL A 51 11.39 9.41 4.38
CA VAL A 51 10.57 9.58 3.17
C VAL A 51 11.50 9.72 1.96
N GLY A 52 11.57 8.67 1.13
CA GLY A 52 12.22 8.74 -0.17
C GLY A 52 11.37 9.50 -1.20
N GLY A 53 11.94 9.81 -2.37
CA GLY A 53 11.26 10.54 -3.46
C GLY A 53 10.18 9.75 -4.21
N SER A 54 9.33 9.01 -3.49
CA SER A 54 8.25 8.20 -4.08
C SER A 54 7.01 9.06 -4.34
N VAL A 55 6.72 9.30 -5.61
CA VAL A 55 5.53 10.06 -6.04
C VAL A 55 4.23 9.45 -5.49
N THR A 56 4.13 8.12 -5.46
CA THR A 56 2.92 7.44 -4.96
C THR A 56 2.68 7.68 -3.48
N ILE A 57 3.71 7.73 -2.64
CA ILE A 57 3.55 7.98 -1.19
C ILE A 57 3.06 9.41 -0.96
N HIS A 58 3.56 10.38 -1.74
CA HIS A 58 3.08 11.76 -1.72
C HIS A 58 1.64 11.88 -2.21
N GLU A 59 1.30 11.26 -3.35
CA GLU A 59 -0.08 11.27 -3.84
C GLU A 59 -1.04 10.66 -2.81
N LEU A 60 -0.69 9.53 -2.22
CA LEU A 60 -1.51 8.87 -1.19
C LEU A 60 -1.68 9.71 0.09
N GLY A 61 -0.97 10.83 0.27
CA GLY A 61 -1.04 11.66 1.47
C GLY A 61 -0.44 10.99 2.71
N ILE A 62 0.36 9.94 2.53
CA ILE A 62 0.97 9.20 3.64
C ILE A 62 2.01 10.07 4.35
N VAL A 63 2.75 10.87 3.58
CA VAL A 63 3.73 11.82 4.13
C VAL A 63 3.04 12.84 5.03
N ASP A 64 1.94 13.43 4.55
CA ASP A 64 1.16 14.42 5.29
C ASP A 64 0.46 13.83 6.52
N ALA A 65 0.23 12.51 6.56
CA ALA A 65 -0.35 11.83 7.72
C ALA A 65 0.68 11.47 8.81
N LEU A 66 1.98 11.50 8.47
CA LEU A 66 3.08 11.17 9.39
C LEU A 66 3.74 12.42 10.01
N PHE A 67 3.49 13.62 9.47
CA PHE A 67 4.06 14.89 9.91
C PHE A 67 2.97 15.91 10.23
#